data_AF-A0A928VBP0-F1
#
_entry.id   AF-A0A928VBP0-F1
#
_cell.length_a   1.000
_cell.length_b   1.000
_cell.length_c   1.000
_cell.angle_alpha   90.00
_cell.angle_beta   90.00
_cell.angle_gamma   90.00
#
_symmetry.space_group_name_H-M   'P 1'
#
loop_
_entity.id
_entity.type
_entity.pdbx_description
1 polymer ?
#
loop_
_entity_poly.entity_id
_entity_poly.type
_entity_poly.pdbx_seq_one_letter_code
_entity_poly.pdbx_strand_id
1 'polypeptide(L)'
;MPQRIRPIRFGISSIVLLMALFSSVQLAQAQTTKIPDVIKNCLPTQTRPVLVRSELIAQTRSQGKTYYLLSAVPASGNGIDLVISTHGNRCTQEFFNASGDTVSLTSVVGQEVSRKLAFGRYQHEIEQLGRRQLQQGINQAAASNGVLYPEDIWALKQLGFSIPATVRVTE
;
A
#
# COMPACT_ATOMS: atom_id res chain seq x y z
N MET A 1 17.82 53.97 61.46
CA MET A 1 19.23 53.54 61.31
C MET A 1 19.25 52.03 61.04
N PRO A 2 20.21 51.52 60.26
CA PRO A 2 19.88 50.97 58.94
C PRO A 2 20.38 49.52 58.69
N GLN A 3 20.15 49.04 57.45
CA GLN A 3 20.95 48.03 56.70
C GLN A 3 20.73 46.54 57.09
N ARG A 4 20.67 45.53 56.18
CA ARG A 4 21.13 45.38 54.79
C ARG A 4 20.54 44.09 54.15
N ILE A 5 20.21 44.19 52.85
CA ILE A 5 20.55 43.28 51.71
C ILE A 5 20.01 41.82 51.65
N ARG A 6 19.34 41.55 50.50
CA ARG A 6 18.87 40.26 49.87
C ARG A 6 20.06 39.39 49.39
N PRO A 7 19.95 38.40 48.45
CA PRO A 7 18.91 37.44 48.01
C PRO A 7 19.45 35.97 47.90
N ILE A 8 18.60 34.98 47.54
CA ILE A 8 18.88 33.76 46.71
C ILE A 8 17.48 33.20 46.35
N ARG A 9 16.93 33.29 45.12
CA ARG A 9 17.14 32.61 43.81
C ARG A 9 16.92 31.08 43.79
N PHE A 10 16.39 30.62 42.65
CA PHE A 10 16.10 29.26 42.15
C PHE A 10 14.70 28.71 42.47
N GLY A 11 13.87 28.27 41.53
CA GLY A 11 13.95 28.13 40.07
C GLY A 11 12.52 28.14 39.50
N ILE A 12 12.25 28.82 38.38
CA ILE A 12 12.18 28.21 37.04
C ILE A 12 11.63 26.77 37.10
N SER A 13 10.31 26.63 37.01
CA SER A 13 9.72 25.42 36.43
C SER A 13 8.99 25.84 35.17
N SER A 14 9.73 25.81 34.07
CA SER A 14 9.25 25.95 32.71
C SER A 14 8.13 24.95 32.46
N ILE A 15 6.91 25.43 32.23
CA ILE A 15 5.83 24.61 31.69
C ILE A 15 6.18 24.38 30.22
N VAL A 16 6.70 23.18 29.94
CA VAL A 16 7.04 22.74 28.59
C VAL A 16 5.76 22.46 27.81
N LEU A 17 5.69 23.17 26.69
CA LEU A 17 4.81 23.02 25.54
C LEU A 17 4.59 21.56 25.11
N LEU A 18 3.34 21.12 25.03
CA LEU A 18 2.94 19.94 24.25
C LEU A 18 1.76 20.33 23.35
N MET A 19 2.09 21.06 22.27
CA MET A 19 1.20 21.14 21.11
C MET A 19 1.19 19.76 20.47
N ALA A 20 0.12 19.01 20.72
CA ALA A 20 -0.19 17.81 19.97
C ALA A 20 -0.47 18.21 18.51
N LEU A 21 0.54 18.06 17.66
CA LEU A 21 0.35 18.00 16.21
C LEU A 21 -0.43 16.71 15.93
N PHE A 22 -1.76 16.82 15.90
CA PHE A 22 -2.61 15.82 15.29
C PHE A 22 -2.32 15.84 13.78
N SER A 23 -1.29 15.10 13.35
CA SER A 23 -1.19 14.68 11.97
C SER A 23 -2.44 13.86 11.68
N SER A 24 -3.37 14.46 10.96
CA SER A 24 -4.55 13.80 10.43
C SER A 24 -4.08 12.65 9.55
N VAL A 25 -4.06 11.45 10.12
CA VAL A 25 -4.00 10.22 9.34
C VAL A 25 -5.30 10.22 8.55
N GLN A 26 -5.23 10.68 7.30
CA GLN A 26 -6.29 10.49 6.34
C GLN A 26 -6.38 8.98 6.11
N LEU A 27 -7.23 8.34 6.91
CA LEU A 27 -7.78 7.02 6.60
C LEU A 27 -8.38 7.15 5.20
N ALA A 28 -7.69 6.58 4.22
CA ALA A 28 -8.18 6.46 2.87
C ALA A 28 -9.58 5.84 2.96
N GLN A 29 -10.57 6.60 2.55
CA GLN A 29 -11.95 6.13 2.44
C GLN A 29 -11.96 4.91 1.54
N ALA A 30 -12.66 3.85 1.95
CA ALA A 30 -12.98 2.72 1.09
C ALA A 30 -13.69 3.26 -0.16
N GLN A 31 -12.92 3.42 -1.25
CA GLN A 31 -13.42 3.93 -2.52
C GLN A 31 -14.11 2.78 -3.24
N THR A 32 -15.36 3.00 -3.61
CA THR A 32 -16.13 2.16 -4.52
C THR A 32 -15.25 1.76 -5.71
N THR A 33 -15.17 0.46 -5.96
CA THR A 33 -14.31 -0.29 -6.91
C THR A 33 -14.55 0.01 -8.40
N LYS A 34 -14.90 1.25 -8.74
CA LYS A 34 -15.08 1.67 -10.12
C LYS A 34 -13.73 2.11 -10.70
N ILE A 35 -13.32 1.48 -11.79
CA ILE A 35 -12.13 1.89 -12.56
C ILE A 35 -12.33 3.33 -13.07
N PRO A 36 -11.41 4.27 -12.75
CA PRO A 36 -11.49 5.65 -13.20
C PRO A 36 -11.45 5.79 -14.72
N ASP A 37 -12.23 6.73 -15.27
CA ASP A 37 -12.32 6.95 -16.72
C ASP A 37 -10.96 7.29 -17.36
N VAL A 38 -10.09 8.00 -16.63
CA VAL A 38 -8.76 8.40 -17.08
C VAL A 38 -7.84 7.22 -17.44
N ILE A 39 -8.07 6.03 -16.88
CA ILE A 39 -7.26 4.84 -17.17
C ILE A 39 -7.95 3.81 -18.06
N LYS A 40 -9.24 3.99 -18.40
CA LYS A 40 -9.99 3.01 -19.21
C LYS A 40 -9.32 2.72 -20.56
N ASN A 41 -8.74 3.76 -21.17
CA ASN A 41 -8.06 3.64 -22.46
C ASN A 41 -6.64 3.01 -22.36
N CYS A 42 -6.13 2.82 -21.14
CA CYS A 42 -4.88 2.10 -20.88
C CYS A 42 -5.11 0.68 -20.37
N LEU A 43 -6.36 0.23 -20.27
CA LEU A 43 -6.63 -1.17 -20.01
C LEU A 43 -6.20 -2.00 -21.23
N PRO A 44 -5.58 -3.17 -21.03
CA PRO A 44 -5.21 -4.04 -22.13
C PRO A 44 -6.46 -4.49 -22.90
N THR A 45 -6.59 -4.12 -24.18
CA THR A 45 -7.75 -4.47 -25.02
C THR A 45 -7.50 -5.68 -25.93
N GLN A 46 -6.23 -6.03 -26.16
CA GLN A 46 -5.82 -7.13 -27.05
C GLN A 46 -4.78 -8.01 -26.37
N THR A 47 -5.22 -8.79 -25.38
CA THR A 47 -4.36 -9.73 -24.66
C THR A 47 -4.74 -11.16 -24.99
N ARG A 48 -3.76 -12.07 -24.93
CA ARG A 48 -3.99 -13.50 -24.87
C ARG A 48 -3.43 -14.00 -23.53
N PRO A 49 -4.27 -14.48 -22.60
CA PRO A 49 -5.73 -14.63 -22.68
C PRO A 49 -6.52 -13.29 -22.63
N VAL A 50 -7.76 -13.32 -23.11
CA VAL A 50 -8.68 -12.16 -23.10
C VAL A 50 -9.10 -11.85 -21.66
N LEU A 51 -9.02 -10.57 -21.29
CA LEU A 51 -9.52 -10.08 -20.01
C LEU A 51 -11.05 -10.00 -20.01
N VAL A 52 -11.69 -10.60 -19.00
CA VAL A 52 -13.14 -10.61 -18.84
C VAL A 52 -13.63 -9.65 -17.77
N ARG A 53 -12.75 -9.29 -16.82
CA ARG A 53 -13.05 -8.33 -15.74
C ARG A 53 -11.78 -7.60 -15.33
N SER A 54 -11.94 -6.39 -14.82
CA SER A 54 -10.88 -5.70 -14.08
C SER A 54 -11.48 -5.03 -12.86
N GLU A 55 -10.73 -5.01 -11.77
CA GLU A 55 -11.12 -4.41 -10.50
C GLU A 55 -9.99 -3.51 -10.00
N LEU A 56 -10.34 -2.31 -9.50
CA LEU A 56 -9.38 -1.45 -8.85
C LEU A 56 -9.11 -1.96 -7.44
N ILE A 57 -7.85 -2.25 -7.14
CA ILE A 57 -7.40 -2.79 -5.85
C ILE A 57 -6.81 -1.68 -4.98
N ALA A 58 -5.95 -0.82 -5.55
CA ALA A 58 -5.34 0.28 -4.83
C ALA A 58 -5.03 1.47 -5.73
N GLN A 59 -4.98 2.65 -5.14
CA GLN A 59 -4.56 3.88 -5.80
C GLN A 59 -3.62 4.67 -4.90
N THR A 60 -2.60 5.28 -5.47
CA THR A 60 -1.72 6.20 -4.74
C THR A 60 -1.18 7.31 -5.63
N ARG A 61 -0.61 8.37 -5.04
CA ARG A 61 0.02 9.47 -5.75
C ARG A 61 1.44 9.66 -5.28
N SER A 62 2.38 9.82 -6.21
CA SER A 62 3.77 10.22 -5.92
C SER A 62 4.35 11.00 -7.11
N GLN A 63 5.13 12.04 -6.81
CA GLN A 63 5.86 12.85 -7.81
C GLN A 63 4.99 13.34 -8.99
N GLY A 64 3.76 13.78 -8.69
CA GLY A 64 2.83 14.28 -9.71
C GLY A 64 2.12 13.20 -10.53
N LYS A 65 2.49 11.92 -10.39
CA LYS A 65 1.81 10.78 -11.00
C LYS A 65 0.79 10.15 -10.05
N THR A 66 -0.32 9.66 -10.60
CA THR A 66 -1.24 8.77 -9.87
C THR A 66 -1.02 7.35 -10.36
N TYR A 67 -0.86 6.40 -9.45
CA TYR A 67 -0.67 4.98 -9.73
C TYR A 67 -1.90 4.21 -9.30
N TYR A 68 -2.26 3.22 -10.11
CA TYR A 68 -3.41 2.35 -9.92
C TYR A 68 -2.92 0.91 -10.01
N LEU A 69 -3.25 0.12 -8.99
CA LEU A 69 -3.12 -1.32 -9.01
C LEU A 69 -4.50 -1.91 -9.26
N LEU A 70 -4.60 -2.74 -10.28
CA LEU A 70 -5.82 -3.43 -10.66
C LEU A 70 -5.59 -4.94 -10.66
N SER A 71 -6.64 -5.68 -10.31
CA SER A 71 -6.74 -7.11 -10.59
C SER A 71 -7.41 -7.28 -11.94
N ALA A 72 -6.65 -7.68 -12.95
CA ALA A 72 -7.12 -7.99 -14.29
C ALA A 72 -7.41 -9.49 -14.38
N VAL A 73 -8.68 -9.87 -14.55
CA VAL A 73 -9.10 -11.27 -14.57
C VAL A 73 -9.24 -11.73 -16.02
N PRO A 74 -8.39 -12.65 -16.50
CA PRO A 74 -8.56 -13.34 -17.76
C PRO A 74 -9.69 -14.38 -17.69
N ALA A 75 -10.13 -14.88 -18.84
CA ALA A 75 -11.14 -15.95 -18.91
C ALA A 75 -10.74 -17.23 -18.14
N SER A 76 -9.46 -17.47 -17.87
CA SER A 76 -8.99 -18.58 -17.04
C SER A 76 -9.28 -18.42 -15.54
N GLY A 77 -9.67 -17.22 -15.09
CA GLY A 77 -10.25 -16.97 -13.77
C GLY A 77 -9.30 -16.40 -12.71
N ASN A 78 -7.99 -16.55 -12.85
CA ASN A 78 -7.02 -16.04 -11.86
C ASN A 78 -6.67 -14.58 -12.11
N GLY A 79 -6.89 -13.70 -11.13
CA GLY A 79 -6.52 -12.29 -11.22
C GLY A 79 -5.02 -12.11 -11.42
N ILE A 80 -4.66 -11.22 -12.34
CA ILE A 80 -3.29 -10.84 -12.67
C ILE A 80 -3.11 -9.37 -12.30
N ASP A 81 -1.96 -9.04 -11.73
CA ASP A 81 -1.62 -7.65 -11.44
C ASP A 81 -1.46 -6.81 -12.71
N LEU A 82 -2.16 -5.67 -12.73
CA LEU A 82 -2.04 -4.62 -13.74
C LEU A 82 -1.73 -3.31 -13.02
N VAL A 83 -0.58 -2.72 -13.35
CA VAL A 83 -0.17 -1.41 -12.80
C VAL A 83 -0.23 -0.36 -13.90
N ILE A 84 -1.02 0.68 -13.67
CA ILE A 84 -1.15 1.82 -14.57
C ILE A 84 -0.76 3.10 -13.81
N SER A 85 -0.04 3.99 -14.46
CA SER A 85 0.18 5.35 -13.96
C SER A 85 -0.50 6.40 -14.84
N THR A 86 -0.79 7.57 -14.28
CA THR A 86 -1.26 8.74 -15.01
C THR A 86 -0.45 9.98 -14.66
N HIS A 87 -0.24 10.84 -15.66
CA HIS A 87 0.32 12.18 -15.49
C HIS A 87 -0.45 13.15 -16.41
N GLY A 88 -1.27 14.02 -15.82
CA GLY A 88 -2.26 14.78 -16.57
C GLY A 88 -3.27 13.85 -17.25
N ASN A 89 -3.48 14.02 -18.56
CA ASN A 89 -4.41 13.22 -19.36
C ASN A 89 -3.75 12.02 -20.06
N ARG A 90 -2.49 11.72 -19.75
CA ARG A 90 -1.78 10.56 -20.30
C ARG A 90 -1.74 9.45 -19.26
N CYS A 91 -2.04 8.24 -19.68
CA CYS A 91 -1.86 7.04 -18.89
C CYS A 91 -0.73 6.17 -19.48
N THR A 92 -0.11 5.35 -18.65
CA THR A 92 0.98 4.43 -19.04
C THR A 92 0.78 3.12 -18.29
N GLN A 93 0.85 2.00 -19.01
CA GLN A 93 0.86 0.68 -18.39
C GLN A 93 2.29 0.41 -17.92
N GLU A 94 2.50 0.45 -16.60
CA GLU A 94 3.81 0.19 -15.99
C GLU A 94 4.09 -1.31 -15.92
N PHE A 95 3.04 -2.13 -15.72
CA PHE A 95 3.16 -3.58 -15.70
C PHE A 95 1.86 -4.28 -16.08
N PHE A 96 2.01 -5.37 -16.83
CA PHE A 96 0.97 -6.36 -17.08
C PHE A 96 1.64 -7.66 -17.55
N ASN A 97 1.45 -8.76 -16.84
CA ASN A 97 1.96 -10.06 -17.25
C ASN A 97 0.83 -11.07 -17.48
N ALA A 98 0.43 -11.25 -18.73
CA ALA A 98 -0.64 -12.17 -19.13
C ALA A 98 -0.39 -13.64 -18.74
N SER A 99 0.86 -14.02 -18.45
CA SER A 99 1.24 -15.37 -17.98
C SER A 99 0.83 -15.63 -16.53
N GLY A 100 0.57 -14.58 -15.75
CA GLY A 100 0.18 -14.68 -14.34
C GLY A 100 1.35 -14.76 -13.37
N ASP A 101 2.60 -14.63 -13.83
CA ASP A 101 3.73 -14.55 -12.90
C ASP A 101 3.65 -13.23 -12.13
N THR A 102 3.79 -13.34 -10.82
CA THR A 102 3.90 -12.18 -9.94
C THR A 102 5.34 -11.71 -9.92
N VAL A 103 5.53 -10.40 -9.86
CA VAL A 103 6.84 -9.76 -9.66
C VAL A 103 6.75 -8.82 -8.47
N SER A 104 7.88 -8.47 -7.88
CA SER A 104 7.91 -7.38 -6.91
C SER A 104 7.38 -6.10 -7.55
N LEU A 105 6.42 -5.43 -6.90
CA LEU A 105 5.97 -4.10 -7.30
C LEU A 105 7.12 -3.10 -7.26
N THR A 106 8.13 -3.29 -6.40
CA THR A 106 9.33 -2.45 -6.36
C THR A 106 10.17 -2.53 -7.65
N SER A 107 10.08 -3.63 -8.40
CA SER A 107 10.73 -3.76 -9.72
C SER A 107 9.99 -3.01 -10.83
N VAL A 108 8.70 -2.74 -10.63
CA VAL A 108 7.82 -2.05 -11.59
C VAL A 108 7.74 -0.56 -11.29
N VAL A 109 7.62 -0.20 -10.02
CA VAL A 109 7.48 1.17 -9.53
C VAL A 109 8.47 1.42 -8.39
N GLY A 110 8.80 2.69 -8.14
CA GLY A 110 9.71 3.03 -7.03
C GLY A 110 9.20 2.55 -5.67
N GLN A 111 10.13 2.26 -4.75
CA GLN A 111 9.87 1.67 -3.42
C GLN A 111 8.76 2.36 -2.61
N GLU A 112 8.66 3.69 -2.70
CA GLU A 112 7.61 4.44 -2.02
C GLU A 112 6.22 4.08 -2.55
N VAL A 113 6.09 3.99 -3.88
CA VAL A 113 4.83 3.67 -4.57
C VAL A 113 4.48 2.21 -4.34
N SER A 114 5.45 1.29 -4.45
CA SER A 114 5.22 -0.14 -4.25
C SER A 114 4.66 -0.44 -2.87
N ARG A 115 5.24 0.14 -1.80
CA ARG A 115 4.74 0.03 -0.43
C ARG A 115 3.31 0.54 -0.26
N LYS A 116 2.98 1.70 -0.84
CA LYS A 116 1.64 2.27 -0.77
C LYS A 116 0.61 1.43 -1.52
N LEU A 117 0.97 0.88 -2.68
CA LEU A 117 0.11 -0.03 -3.44
C LEU A 117 -0.09 -1.36 -2.71
N ALA A 118 0.97 -1.96 -2.16
CA ALA A 118 0.88 -3.17 -1.35
C ALA A 118 0.01 -2.97 -0.10
N PHE A 119 0.12 -1.82 0.56
CA PHE A 119 -0.77 -1.46 1.67
C PHE A 119 -2.23 -1.42 1.24
N GLY A 120 -2.54 -0.73 0.14
CA GLY A 120 -3.90 -0.71 -0.41
C GLY A 120 -4.41 -2.09 -0.81
N ARG A 121 -3.56 -2.95 -1.40
CA ARG A 121 -3.91 -4.35 -1.71
C ARG A 121 -4.35 -5.09 -0.46
N TYR A 122 -3.58 -5.04 0.62
CA TYR A 122 -3.95 -5.77 1.83
C TYR A 122 -5.13 -5.15 2.58
N GLN A 123 -5.36 -3.83 2.47
CA GLN A 123 -6.62 -3.25 2.92
C GLN A 123 -7.81 -3.85 2.15
N HIS A 124 -7.70 -3.93 0.83
CA HIS A 124 -8.71 -4.54 -0.01
C HIS A 124 -8.92 -6.03 0.33
N GLU A 125 -7.87 -6.82 0.53
CA GLU A 125 -7.99 -8.22 0.95
C GLU A 125 -8.67 -8.38 2.32
N ILE A 126 -8.43 -7.46 3.26
CA ILE A 126 -9.13 -7.44 4.55
C ILE A 126 -10.62 -7.17 4.35
N GLU A 127 -10.99 -6.26 3.45
CA GLU A 127 -12.39 -5.96 3.12
C GLU A 127 -13.09 -7.17 2.49
N GLN A 128 -12.40 -7.92 1.63
CA GLN A 128 -12.96 -9.08 0.93
C GLN A 128 -13.03 -10.34 1.81
N LEU A 129 -11.98 -10.64 2.57
CA LEU A 129 -11.82 -11.92 3.27
C LEU A 129 -11.98 -11.82 4.79
N GLY A 130 -11.75 -10.63 5.34
CA GLY A 130 -11.61 -10.42 6.78
C GLY A 130 -10.20 -10.72 7.30
N ARG A 131 -9.83 -10.04 8.39
CA ARG A 131 -8.48 -10.10 8.97
C ARG A 131 -8.05 -11.51 9.40
N ARG A 132 -8.97 -12.32 9.93
CA ARG A 132 -8.63 -13.66 10.44
C ARG A 132 -8.22 -14.59 9.30
N GLN A 133 -9.00 -14.61 8.23
CA GLN A 133 -8.74 -15.39 7.04
C GLN A 133 -7.43 -14.98 6.38
N LEU A 134 -7.16 -13.67 6.29
CA LEU A 134 -5.88 -13.19 5.77
C LEU A 134 -4.69 -13.65 6.62
N GLN A 135 -4.77 -13.57 7.96
CA GLN A 135 -3.70 -14.07 8.84
C GLN A 135 -3.48 -15.58 8.68
N GLN A 136 -4.55 -16.36 8.48
CA GLN A 136 -4.43 -17.80 8.21
C GLN A 136 -3.73 -18.05 6.87
N GLY A 137 -4.07 -17.30 5.82
CA GLY A 137 -3.39 -17.37 4.52
C GLY A 137 -1.90 -17.06 4.62
N ILE A 138 -1.52 -16.02 5.36
CA ILE A 138 -0.10 -15.67 5.61
C ILE A 138 0.63 -16.84 6.30
N ASN A 139 0.01 -17.44 7.33
CA ASN A 139 0.61 -18.56 8.05
C ASN A 139 0.75 -19.81 7.17
N GLN A 140 -0.24 -20.08 6.31
CA GLN A 140 -0.21 -21.20 5.38
C GLN A 140 0.87 -21.01 4.31
N ALA A 141 0.97 -19.81 3.73
CA ALA A 141 2.03 -19.45 2.80
C ALA A 141 3.41 -19.66 3.46
N ALA A 142 3.59 -19.21 4.70
CA ALA A 142 4.83 -19.42 5.44
C ALA A 142 5.18 -20.91 5.64
N ALA A 143 4.18 -21.78 5.83
CA ALA A 143 4.37 -23.22 6.02
C ALA A 143 4.64 -23.95 4.70
N SER A 144 4.14 -23.45 3.57
CA SER A 144 4.31 -24.04 2.24
C SER A 144 5.51 -23.49 1.46
N ASN A 145 6.41 -22.75 2.12
CA ASN A 145 7.52 -22.02 1.49
C ASN A 145 7.08 -20.94 0.49
N GLY A 146 5.90 -20.35 0.72
CA GLY A 146 5.45 -19.15 0.03
C GLY A 146 6.42 -17.99 0.19
N VAL A 147 6.39 -17.12 -0.81
CA VAL A 147 7.26 -15.95 -0.92
C VAL A 147 6.45 -14.70 -0.69
N LEU A 148 6.99 -13.76 0.09
CA LEU A 148 6.48 -12.39 0.19
C LEU A 148 7.57 -11.42 -0.29
N TYR A 149 7.17 -10.37 -0.99
CA TYR A 149 8.09 -9.30 -1.37
C TYR A 149 8.28 -8.31 -0.21
N PRO A 150 9.37 -7.51 -0.19
CA PRO A 150 9.64 -6.54 0.86
C PRO A 150 8.51 -5.52 1.08
N GLU A 151 7.86 -5.06 0.00
CA GLU A 151 6.68 -4.19 0.09
C GLU A 151 5.48 -4.85 0.75
N ASP A 152 5.30 -6.16 0.57
CA ASP A 152 4.21 -6.93 1.17
C ASP A 152 4.43 -7.06 2.68
N ILE A 153 5.65 -7.43 3.08
CA ILE A 153 6.04 -7.53 4.49
C ILE A 153 5.88 -6.17 5.17
N TRP A 154 6.31 -5.09 4.52
CA TRP A 154 6.12 -3.75 5.04
C TRP A 154 4.64 -3.43 5.25
N ALA A 155 3.81 -3.64 4.21
CA ALA A 155 2.38 -3.35 4.24
C ALA A 155 1.64 -4.14 5.31
N LEU A 156 1.85 -5.45 5.37
CA LEU A 156 1.22 -6.32 6.36
C LEU A 156 1.60 -5.95 7.80
N LYS A 157 2.86 -5.59 8.03
CA LYS A 157 3.30 -5.08 9.34
C LYS A 157 2.61 -3.76 9.70
N GLN A 158 2.49 -2.82 8.76
CA GLN A 158 1.75 -1.57 8.99
C GLN A 158 0.28 -1.82 9.34
N LEU A 159 -0.31 -2.87 8.76
CA LEU A 159 -1.69 -3.28 9.04
C LEU A 159 -1.83 -4.12 10.31
N GLY A 160 -0.74 -4.40 11.03
CA GLY A 160 -0.74 -5.12 12.31
C GLY A 160 -0.81 -6.64 12.19
N PHE A 161 -0.41 -7.22 11.06
CA PHE A 161 -0.29 -8.67 10.91
C PHE A 161 1.04 -9.18 11.46
N SER A 162 1.01 -10.39 12.01
CA SER A 162 2.24 -11.09 12.39
C SER A 162 2.78 -11.83 11.17
N ILE A 163 4.04 -11.59 10.84
CA ILE A 163 4.74 -12.28 9.73
C ILE A 163 5.58 -13.41 10.33
N PRO A 164 5.30 -14.69 9.99
CA PRO A 164 6.13 -15.80 10.44
C PRO A 164 7.56 -15.67 9.92
N ALA A 165 8.54 -15.99 10.76
CA ALA A 165 9.97 -15.93 10.40
C ALA A 165 10.36 -16.92 9.28
N THR A 166 9.51 -17.91 9.00
CA THR A 166 9.75 -18.94 7.97
C THR A 166 9.33 -18.50 6.56
N VAL A 167 8.67 -17.35 6.40
CA VAL A 167 8.40 -16.78 5.08
C VAL A 167 9.72 -16.47 4.37
N ARG A 168 9.82 -16.88 3.10
CA ARG A 168 10.94 -16.46 2.25
C ARG A 168 10.68 -15.06 1.72
N VAL A 169 11.73 -14.25 1.76
CA VAL A 169 11.74 -12.91 1.16
C VAL A 169 12.49 -12.99 -0.15
N THR A 170 11.85 -12.57 -1.24
CA THR A 170 12.50 -12.46 -2.56
C THR A 170 12.68 -10.98 -2.89
N GLU A 171 13.85 -10.63 -3.41
CA GLU A 171 14.17 -9.29 -3.91
C GLU A 171 13.74 -9.10 -5.37
#